data_AF-A0A948WRH4-F1
#
_entry.id   AF-A0A948WRH4-F1
#
_cell.length_a   1.000
_cell.length_b   1.000
_cell.length_c   1.000
_cell.angle_alpha   90.00
_cell.angle_beta   90.00
_cell.angle_gamma   90.00
#
_symmetry.space_group_name_H-M   'P 1'
#
loop_
_entity.id
_entity.type
_entity.pdbx_description
1 polymer ?
#
loop_
_entity_poly.entity_id
_entity_poly.type
_entity_poly.pdbx_seq_one_letter_code
_entity_poly.pdbx_strand_id
1 'polypeptide(L)'
;MVQFPVRAARSVAGVAMAVAAIAAAVGLVGCAKPLFPENAPRTQFEKFDSMRSGAAPAEEPDIFGRPQPALRARLTPKTND
;
A
#
# COMPACT_ATOMS: atom_id res chain seq x y z
N MET A 1 -25.38 -58.02 0.17
CA MET A 1 -25.56 -56.58 0.46
C MET A 1 -24.22 -55.89 0.26
N VAL A 2 -24.02 -55.21 -0.87
CA VAL A 2 -22.78 -54.48 -1.19
C VAL A 2 -23.00 -53.02 -0.83
N GLN A 3 -22.27 -52.52 0.17
CA GLN A 3 -22.51 -51.23 0.80
C GLN A 3 -21.38 -50.26 0.45
N PHE A 4 -21.28 -49.82 -0.80
CA PHE A 4 -20.34 -48.77 -1.24
C PHE A 4 -21.00 -47.93 -2.34
N PRO A 5 -21.39 -46.67 -2.04
CA PRO A 5 -20.62 -45.55 -2.58
C PRO A 5 -20.60 -44.29 -1.67
N VAL A 6 -20.89 -44.42 -0.38
CA VAL A 6 -21.12 -43.25 0.50
C VAL A 6 -19.84 -42.46 0.81
N ARG A 7 -18.65 -43.10 0.74
CA ARG A 7 -17.34 -42.44 0.98
C ARG A 7 -16.88 -41.58 -0.20
N ALA A 8 -17.13 -42.00 -1.44
CA ALA A 8 -16.71 -41.28 -2.64
C ALA A 8 -17.53 -39.99 -2.86
N ALA A 9 -18.83 -40.02 -2.56
CA ALA A 9 -19.69 -38.83 -2.63
C ALA A 9 -19.29 -37.76 -1.58
N ARG A 10 -18.87 -38.19 -0.38
CA ARG A 10 -18.37 -37.30 0.68
C ARG A 10 -17.04 -36.63 0.32
N SER A 11 -16.14 -37.32 -0.37
CA SER A 11 -14.88 -36.74 -0.83
C SER A 11 -15.06 -35.72 -1.94
N VAL A 12 -15.97 -35.96 -2.90
CA VAL A 12 -16.25 -35.01 -3.98
C VAL A 12 -16.92 -33.75 -3.45
N ALA A 13 -17.88 -33.88 -2.52
CA ALA A 13 -18.53 -32.74 -1.88
C ALA A 13 -17.54 -31.90 -1.03
N GLY A 14 -16.62 -32.58 -0.32
CA GLY A 14 -15.57 -31.89 0.46
C GLY A 14 -14.60 -31.10 -0.41
N VAL A 15 -14.17 -31.68 -1.55
CA VAL A 15 -13.30 -30.99 -2.51
C VAL A 15 -14.01 -29.79 -3.14
N ALA A 16 -15.28 -29.94 -3.55
CA ALA A 16 -16.05 -28.84 -4.12
C ALA A 16 -16.22 -27.67 -3.13
N MET A 17 -16.47 -27.96 -1.86
CA MET A 17 -16.61 -26.95 -0.81
C MET A 17 -15.27 -26.24 -0.53
N ALA A 18 -14.15 -26.97 -0.54
CA ALA A 18 -12.82 -26.39 -0.38
C ALA A 18 -12.45 -25.46 -1.55
N VAL A 19 -12.75 -25.85 -2.79
CA VAL A 19 -12.53 -25.02 -3.98
C VAL A 19 -13.37 -23.74 -3.93
N ALA A 20 -14.65 -23.84 -3.54
CA ALA A 20 -15.51 -22.68 -3.38
C ALA A 20 -15.01 -21.71 -2.30
N ALA A 21 -14.51 -22.24 -1.17
CA ALA A 21 -13.94 -21.42 -0.10
C ALA A 21 -12.65 -20.70 -0.55
N ILE A 22 -11.77 -21.38 -1.29
CA ILE A 22 -10.54 -20.78 -1.83
C ILE A 22 -10.89 -19.70 -2.86
N ALA A 23 -11.84 -19.95 -3.77
CA ALA A 23 -12.27 -18.97 -4.76
C ALA A 23 -12.88 -17.72 -4.09
N ALA A 24 -13.69 -17.89 -3.05
CA ALA A 24 -14.24 -16.78 -2.27
C ALA A 24 -13.14 -15.99 -1.55
N ALA A 25 -12.15 -16.67 -0.95
CA ALA A 25 -11.03 -16.02 -0.27
C ALA A 25 -10.16 -15.20 -1.24
N VAL A 26 -9.89 -15.71 -2.44
CA VAL A 26 -9.14 -14.99 -3.48
C VAL A 26 -9.91 -13.78 -3.98
N GLY A 27 -11.24 -13.87 -4.10
CA GLY A 27 -12.09 -12.73 -4.48
C GLY A 27 -12.10 -11.58 -3.46
N LEU A 28 -11.82 -11.87 -2.18
CA LEU A 28 -11.68 -10.86 -1.13
C LEU A 28 -10.30 -10.19 -1.12
N VAL A 29 -9.29 -10.76 -1.78
CA VAL A 29 -7.97 -10.16 -1.94
C VAL A 29 -7.95 -9.32 -3.22
N GLY A 30 -8.32 -8.04 -3.10
CA GLY A 30 -8.19 -7.07 -4.18
C GLY A 30 -6.77 -6.55 -4.34
N CYS A 31 -6.37 -6.22 -5.57
CA CYS A 31 -5.16 -5.44 -5.83
C CYS A 31 -5.36 -4.00 -5.32
N ALA A 32 -5.00 -3.74 -4.07
CA ALA A 32 -5.00 -2.39 -3.51
C ALA A 32 -3.78 -1.63 -4.06
N LYS A 33 -4.00 -0.75 -5.04
CA LYS A 33 -2.98 0.22 -5.45
C LYS A 33 -3.13 1.47 -4.59
N PRO A 34 -2.15 1.83 -3.75
CA PRO A 34 -2.27 3.03 -2.93
C PRO A 34 -2.42 4.25 -3.85
N LEU A 35 -3.45 5.06 -3.59
CA LEU A 35 -3.72 6.28 -4.36
C LEU A 35 -2.53 7.25 -4.33
N PHE A 36 -1.77 7.18 -3.24
CA PHE A 36 -0.65 8.06 -2.93
C PHE A 36 0.56 7.23 -2.47
N PRO A 37 1.30 6.61 -3.41
CA PRO A 37 2.52 5.89 -3.07
C PRO A 37 3.50 6.82 -2.34
N GLU A 38 4.21 6.31 -1.35
CA GLU A 38 5.12 7.10 -0.52
C GLU A 38 6.23 7.77 -1.34
N ASN A 39 6.74 7.03 -2.33
CA ASN A 39 7.82 7.47 -3.22
C ASN A 39 7.32 8.20 -4.49
N ALA A 40 6.02 8.49 -4.59
CA ALA A 40 5.47 9.20 -5.74
C ALA A 40 5.64 10.71 -5.58
N PRO A 41 6.01 11.43 -6.66
CA PRO A 41 6.15 12.87 -6.59
C PRO A 41 4.80 13.52 -6.25
N ARG A 42 4.81 14.37 -5.22
CA ARG A 42 3.64 15.07 -4.69
C ARG A 42 3.30 16.31 -5.52
N THR A 43 4.29 16.90 -6.19
CA THR A 43 4.11 18.09 -7.03
C THR A 43 4.77 17.90 -8.39
N GLN A 44 4.30 18.65 -9.39
CA GLN A 44 4.88 18.64 -10.74
C GLN A 44 6.30 19.22 -10.76
N PHE A 45 6.65 20.01 -9.75
CA PHE A 45 7.92 20.73 -9.66
C PHE A 45 9.00 19.93 -8.94
N GLU A 46 8.66 18.81 -8.28
CA GLU A 46 9.60 18.06 -7.44
C GLU A 46 10.83 17.55 -8.20
N LYS A 47 10.65 17.09 -9.44
CA LYS A 47 11.79 16.75 -10.32
C LYS A 47 12.65 17.97 -10.65
N PHE A 48 12.04 19.11 -10.90
CA PHE A 48 12.76 20.34 -11.20
C PHE A 48 13.53 20.86 -9.97
N ASP A 49 12.88 20.89 -8.81
CA ASP A 49 13.44 21.40 -7.56
C ASP A 49 14.63 20.56 -7.07
N SER A 50 14.49 19.23 -7.16
CA SER A 50 15.56 18.28 -6.79
C SER A 50 16.83 18.45 -7.63
N MET A 51 16.71 18.74 -8.93
CA MET A 51 17.88 18.96 -9.80
C MET A 51 18.56 20.30 -9.54
N ARG A 52 17.80 21.35 -9.18
CA ARG A 52 18.35 22.70 -9.06
C ARG A 52 18.89 23.01 -7.67
N SER A 53 18.16 22.62 -6.64
CA SER A 53 18.39 23.12 -5.27
C SER A 53 18.25 22.05 -4.19
N GLY A 54 18.20 20.78 -4.59
CA GLY A 54 17.94 19.65 -3.72
C GLY A 54 16.45 19.49 -3.37
N ALA A 55 16.08 18.30 -2.93
CA ALA A 55 14.71 18.04 -2.47
C ALA A 55 14.43 18.80 -1.17
N ALA A 56 13.28 19.48 -1.10
CA ALA A 56 12.85 20.13 0.13
C ALA A 56 12.42 19.06 1.16
N PRO A 57 12.80 19.19 2.45
CA PRO A 57 12.37 18.28 3.50
C PRO A 57 10.84 18.13 3.51
N ALA A 58 10.37 16.89 3.61
CA ALA A 58 8.95 16.60 3.76
C ALA A 58 8.50 16.79 5.21
N GLU A 59 9.33 16.32 6.13
CA GLU A 59 9.05 16.30 7.56
C GLU A 59 10.25 16.82 8.34
N GLU A 60 9.95 17.41 9.49
CA GLU A 60 10.93 17.89 10.47
C GLU A 60 10.46 17.46 11.87
N PRO A 61 11.36 17.01 12.76
CA PRO A 61 10.98 16.63 14.11
C PRO A 61 10.55 17.86 14.92
N ASP A 62 9.44 17.72 15.64
CA ASP A 62 8.99 18.67 16.64
C ASP A 62 9.91 18.70 17.87
N ILE A 63 9.68 19.62 18.80
CA ILE A 63 10.37 19.71 20.10
C ILE A 63 10.25 18.42 20.93
N PHE A 64 9.25 17.57 20.65
CA PHE A 64 9.05 16.27 21.27
C PHE A 64 9.55 15.08 20.42
N GLY A 65 10.27 15.35 19.32
CA GLY A 65 10.80 14.33 18.41
C GLY A 65 9.75 13.65 17.52
N ARG A 66 8.51 14.15 17.49
CA ARG A 66 7.46 13.63 16.61
C ARG A 66 7.62 14.21 15.21
N PRO A 67 7.54 13.41 14.13
CA PRO A 67 7.60 13.94 12.76
C PRO A 67 6.40 14.86 12.50
N GLN A 68 6.66 16.04 11.95
CA GLN A 68 5.64 17.00 11.49
C GLN A 68 5.98 17.52 10.09
N PRO A 69 4.98 17.96 9.30
CA PRO A 69 5.24 18.54 7.98
C PRO A 69 6.14 19.78 8.06
N ALA A 70 7.22 19.80 7.27
CA ALA A 70 8.24 20.87 7.30
C ALA A 70 7.80 22.14 6.54
N LEU A 71 6.64 22.72 6.89
CA LEU A 71 6.06 23.87 6.18
C LEU A 71 6.94 25.12 6.25
N ARG A 72 7.58 25.37 7.40
CA ARG A 72 8.45 26.55 7.57
C ARG A 72 9.66 26.47 6.65
N ALA A 73 10.39 25.36 6.69
CA ALA A 73 11.55 25.12 5.84
C ALA A 73 11.22 25.23 4.34
N ARG A 74 9.99 24.87 3.93
CA ARG A 74 9.52 25.00 2.54
C ARG A 74 9.21 26.43 2.10
N LEU A 75 8.85 27.30 3.05
CA LEU A 75 8.43 28.68 2.77
C LEU A 75 9.55 29.70 3.03
N THR A 76 10.64 29.30 3.69
CA THR A 76 11.78 30.18 3.94
C THR A 76 12.44 30.59 2.61
N PRO A 77 12.58 31.89 2.33
CA PRO A 77 13.30 32.36 1.15
C PRO A 77 14.74 31.87 1.18
N LYS A 78 15.23 31.30 0.07
CA LYS A 78 16.65 30.98 -0.08
C LYS A 78 17.41 32.29 -0.32
N THR A 79 17.94 32.91 0.74
CA THR A 79 18.81 34.09 0.62
C THR A 79 20.19 33.62 0.16
N ASN A 80 20.74 34.27 -0.86
CA ASN A 80 22.12 34.04 -1.31
C ASN A 80 23.02 34.93 -0.43
N ASP A 81 23.62 34.35 0.60
CA ASP A 81 24.75 34.97 1.33
C ASP A 81 26.08 34.58 0.67
#